data_AF-A0AAE4FSK0-F1
#
_entry.id   AF-A0AAE4FSK0-F1
#
_cell.length_a   1.000
_cell.length_b   1.000
_cell.length_c   1.000
_cell.angle_alpha   90.00
_cell.angle_beta   90.00
_cell.angle_gamma   90.00
#
_symmetry.space_group_name_H-M   'P 1'
#
loop_
_entity.id
_entity.type
_entity.pdbx_description
1 polymer ?
#
loop_
_entity_poly.entity_id
_entity_poly.type
_entity_poly.pdbx_seq_one_letter_code
_entity_poly.pdbx_strand_id
1 'polypeptide(L)'
;MPTAHRPAKFAPLYQQQTEAPNFDLETDDIVAKLQAWDQQYGVEIQDVENDALTVMFQTLPEELEGLAADIYQFCPDVIDQHFGCFDSFVEDLAPADISPELAELIAGVDFADDEFGMVLLIKSLRINKGVGLWWD
;
A
#
# COMPACT_ATOMS: atom_id res chain seq x y z
N MET A 1 34.21 -6.29 3.34
CA MET A 1 32.75 -6.48 3.18
C MET A 1 32.41 -6.05 1.77
N PRO A 2 31.75 -6.88 0.94
CA PRO A 2 31.26 -6.42 -0.35
C PRO A 2 30.09 -5.47 -0.08
N THR A 3 30.20 -4.23 -0.54
CA THR A 3 29.12 -3.26 -0.50
C THR A 3 27.99 -3.77 -1.40
N ALA A 4 26.86 -4.16 -0.81
CA ALA A 4 25.65 -4.40 -1.56
C ALA A 4 25.34 -3.15 -2.39
N HIS A 5 25.15 -3.31 -3.69
CA HIS A 5 24.86 -2.20 -4.59
C HIS A 5 23.45 -1.69 -4.28
N ARG A 6 23.34 -0.64 -3.48
CA ARG A 6 22.07 0.04 -3.19
C ARG A 6 21.60 0.76 -4.45
N PRO A 7 20.42 0.43 -5.01
CA PRO A 7 19.89 1.13 -6.17
C PRO A 7 19.64 2.60 -5.81
N ALA A 8 20.09 3.52 -6.65
CA ALA A 8 19.90 4.96 -6.43
C ALA A 8 18.43 5.33 -6.19
N LYS A 9 17.51 4.60 -6.82
CA LYS A 9 16.06 4.74 -6.69
C LYS A 9 15.53 4.57 -5.26
N PHE A 10 16.12 3.66 -4.48
CA PHE A 10 15.69 3.35 -3.11
C PHE A 10 16.61 3.97 -2.05
N ALA A 11 17.55 4.83 -2.47
CA ALA A 11 18.41 5.57 -1.55
C ALA A 11 17.65 6.38 -0.47
N PRO A 12 16.46 6.96 -0.75
CA PRO A 12 15.69 7.68 0.26
C PRO A 12 15.32 6.83 1.49
N LEU A 13 15.02 5.53 1.31
CA LEU A 13 14.69 4.65 2.44
C LEU A 13 15.85 4.56 3.44
N TYR A 14 17.08 4.47 2.93
CA TYR A 14 18.27 4.46 3.79
C TYR A 14 18.55 5.81 4.46
N GLN A 15 18.14 6.92 3.83
CA GLN A 15 18.32 8.26 4.39
C GLN A 15 17.34 8.51 5.53
N GLN A 16 16.10 8.04 5.39
CA GLN A 16 15.07 8.11 6.41
C GLN A 16 15.13 6.98 7.44
N GLN A 17 16.00 5.99 7.18
CA GLN A 17 16.08 4.76 7.97
C GLN A 17 14.72 4.07 8.05
N THR A 18 14.02 3.98 6.90
CA THR A 18 12.69 3.40 6.83
C THR A 18 12.74 1.95 7.30
N GLU A 19 12.04 1.61 8.37
CA GLU A 19 12.01 0.29 8.99
C GLU A 19 10.65 0.05 9.68
N ALA A 20 10.32 -1.23 9.91
CA ALA A 20 9.08 -1.61 10.58
C ALA A 20 9.41 -2.68 11.64
N PRO A 21 9.92 -2.27 12.81
CA PRO A 21 10.38 -3.19 13.83
C PRO A 21 9.24 -4.03 14.43
N ASN A 22 8.01 -3.54 14.41
CA ASN A 22 6.82 -4.28 14.85
C ASN A 22 6.49 -5.48 13.94
N PHE A 23 7.06 -5.50 12.74
CA PHE A 23 6.91 -6.56 11.74
C PHE A 23 8.25 -7.24 11.38
N ASP A 24 9.30 -7.02 12.18
CA ASP A 24 10.66 -7.53 11.95
C ASP A 24 11.24 -7.18 10.55
N LEU A 25 10.90 -6.00 10.01
CA LEU A 25 11.44 -5.53 8.73
C LEU A 25 12.48 -4.43 8.94
N GLU A 26 13.71 -4.67 8.48
CA GLU A 26 14.74 -3.64 8.38
C GLU A 26 14.66 -2.93 7.01
N THR A 27 15.34 -1.79 6.86
CA THR A 27 15.38 -1.05 5.58
C THR A 27 15.80 -1.93 4.40
N ASP A 28 16.73 -2.86 4.59
CA ASP A 28 17.17 -3.77 3.53
C ASP A 28 16.06 -4.74 3.07
N ASP A 29 15.19 -5.21 3.98
CA ASP A 29 14.05 -6.07 3.65
C ASP A 29 13.00 -5.31 2.84
N ILE A 30 12.71 -4.07 3.24
CA ILE A 30 11.79 -3.19 2.51
C ILE A 30 12.33 -2.92 1.11
N VAL A 31 13.61 -2.59 0.97
CA VAL A 31 14.25 -2.36 -0.33
C VAL A 31 14.20 -3.62 -1.20
N ALA A 32 14.47 -4.81 -0.64
CA ALA A 32 14.39 -6.07 -1.38
C ALA A 32 12.98 -6.34 -1.91
N LYS A 33 11.95 -6.06 -1.10
CA LYS A 33 10.55 -6.17 -1.52
C LYS A 33 10.22 -5.21 -2.67
N LEU A 34 10.60 -3.94 -2.53
CA LEU A 34 10.36 -2.93 -3.55
C LEU A 34 11.10 -3.23 -4.86
N GLN A 35 12.31 -3.80 -4.81
CA GLN A 35 13.02 -4.29 -5.99
C GLN A 35 12.26 -5.41 -6.69
N ALA A 36 11.68 -6.34 -5.94
CA ALA A 36 10.90 -7.44 -6.52
C ALA A 36 9.63 -6.92 -7.21
N TRP A 37 8.93 -5.95 -6.62
CA TRP A 37 7.82 -5.26 -7.28
C TRP A 37 8.27 -4.42 -8.47
N ASP A 38 9.43 -3.74 -8.39
CA ASP A 38 9.96 -2.95 -9.50
C ASP A 38 10.22 -3.82 -10.73
N GLN A 39 10.79 -5.01 -10.53
CA GLN A 39 11.09 -5.93 -11.61
C GLN A 39 9.82 -6.46 -12.30
N GLN A 40 8.73 -6.65 -11.55
CA GLN A 40 7.50 -7.23 -12.07
C GLN A 40 6.55 -6.18 -12.66
N TYR A 41 6.42 -5.05 -11.98
CA TYR A 41 5.36 -4.06 -12.22
C TYR A 41 5.90 -2.69 -12.61
N GLY A 42 7.18 -2.42 -12.33
CA GLY A 42 7.76 -1.08 -12.32
C GLY A 42 7.18 -0.26 -11.19
N VAL A 43 8.00 0.25 -10.28
CA VAL A 43 7.54 1.06 -9.15
C VAL A 43 8.17 2.44 -9.13
N GLU A 44 7.56 3.43 -8.51
CA GLU A 44 8.19 4.66 -8.05
C GLU A 44 7.85 4.84 -6.58
N ILE A 45 8.79 5.35 -5.79
CA ILE A 45 8.55 5.65 -4.38
C ILE A 45 8.40 7.15 -4.17
N GLN A 46 7.49 7.53 -3.29
CA GLN A 46 7.20 8.91 -2.90
C GLN A 46 6.95 8.96 -1.40
N ASP A 47 6.94 10.16 -0.83
CA ASP A 47 6.56 10.41 0.58
C ASP A 47 7.25 9.47 1.59
N VAL A 48 8.56 9.27 1.42
CA VAL A 48 9.35 8.35 2.25
C VAL A 48 9.60 8.97 3.63
N GLU A 49 9.17 8.27 4.66
CA GLU A 49 9.37 8.58 6.07
C GLU A 49 10.08 7.42 6.80
N ASN A 50 10.19 7.49 8.12
CA ASN A 50 10.91 6.46 8.91
C ASN A 50 10.12 5.15 9.05
N ASP A 51 8.81 5.20 8.90
CA ASP A 51 7.86 4.10 9.08
C ASP A 51 6.83 4.03 7.94
N ALA A 52 6.96 4.88 6.91
CA ALA A 52 5.99 4.97 5.84
C ALA A 52 6.62 5.32 4.47
N LEU A 53 5.89 4.98 3.40
CA LEU A 53 6.16 5.42 2.03
C LEU A 53 4.92 5.22 1.14
N THR A 54 4.88 5.93 0.02
CA THR A 54 3.94 5.67 -1.09
C THR A 54 4.64 4.93 -2.21
N VAL A 55 4.02 3.85 -2.71
CA VAL A 55 4.48 3.09 -3.89
C VAL A 55 3.51 3.32 -5.05
N MET A 56 4.02 3.78 -6.19
CA MET A 56 3.28 3.94 -7.44
C MET A 56 3.70 2.88 -8.45
N PHE A 57 2.75 2.12 -8.99
CA PHE A 57 2.98 1.06 -9.96
C PHE A 57 2.80 1.58 -11.39
N GLN A 58 3.79 1.32 -12.25
CA GLN A 58 3.74 1.70 -13.66
C GLN A 58 2.77 0.80 -14.44
N THR A 59 2.78 -0.50 -14.12
CA THR A 59 1.87 -1.50 -14.66
C THR A 59 1.27 -2.32 -13.54
N LEU A 60 0.09 -2.87 -13.77
CA LEU A 60 -0.60 -3.75 -12.83
C LEU A 60 -0.84 -5.11 -13.51
N PRO A 61 -0.85 -6.21 -12.74
CA PRO A 61 -1.33 -7.49 -13.27
C PRO A 61 -2.82 -7.39 -13.65
N GLU A 62 -3.27 -8.29 -14.53
CA GLU A 62 -4.68 -8.38 -14.92
C GLU A 62 -5.56 -8.73 -13.72
N GLU A 63 -5.13 -9.73 -12.94
CA GLU A 63 -5.73 -10.12 -11.66
C GLU A 63 -4.98 -9.45 -10.51
N LEU A 64 -5.67 -8.62 -9.73
CA LEU A 64 -5.07 -7.78 -8.68
C LEU A 64 -5.03 -8.48 -7.33
N GLU A 65 -5.77 -9.55 -7.15
CA GLU A 65 -5.92 -10.32 -5.91
C GLU A 65 -4.56 -10.77 -5.37
N GLY A 66 -3.68 -11.25 -6.27
CA GLY A 66 -2.34 -11.68 -5.90
C GLY A 66 -1.45 -10.52 -5.42
N LEU A 67 -1.53 -9.36 -6.08
CA LEU A 67 -0.78 -8.17 -5.66
C LEU A 67 -1.33 -7.59 -4.34
N ALA A 68 -2.66 -7.54 -4.18
CA ALA A 68 -3.29 -7.04 -2.97
C ALA A 68 -3.00 -7.92 -1.75
N ALA A 69 -3.04 -9.25 -1.91
CA ALA A 69 -2.63 -10.18 -0.86
C ALA A 69 -1.14 -10.03 -0.50
N ASP A 70 -0.29 -9.82 -1.50
CA ASP A 70 1.15 -9.61 -1.30
C ASP A 70 1.47 -8.27 -0.60
N ILE A 71 0.69 -7.22 -0.90
CA ILE A 71 0.74 -5.93 -0.20
C ILE A 71 0.29 -6.10 1.25
N TYR A 72 -0.84 -6.77 1.49
CA TYR A 72 -1.35 -6.98 2.85
C TYR A 72 -0.38 -7.80 3.71
N GLN A 73 0.22 -8.85 3.16
CA GLN A 73 1.25 -9.62 3.87
C GLN A 73 2.47 -8.77 4.23
N PHE A 74 2.84 -7.82 3.37
CA PHE A 74 4.01 -6.97 3.58
C PHE A 74 3.74 -5.79 4.53
N CYS A 75 2.52 -5.25 4.51
CA CYS A 75 2.09 -4.12 5.31
C CYS A 75 0.63 -4.34 5.74
N PRO A 76 0.38 -5.11 6.82
CA PRO A 76 -0.98 -5.45 7.25
C PRO A 76 -1.86 -4.24 7.53
N ASP A 77 -1.26 -3.14 8.00
CA ASP A 77 -1.97 -1.92 8.39
C ASP A 77 -2.75 -1.25 7.24
N VAL A 78 -2.39 -1.53 5.98
CA VAL A 78 -3.19 -1.09 4.82
C VAL A 78 -4.64 -1.58 4.88
N ILE A 79 -4.89 -2.71 5.55
CA ILE A 79 -6.23 -3.21 5.86
C ILE A 79 -6.50 -3.02 7.34
N ASP A 80 -5.68 -3.57 8.23
CA ASP A 80 -6.00 -3.70 9.66
C ASP A 80 -6.26 -2.35 10.36
N GLN A 81 -5.63 -1.26 9.89
CA GLN A 81 -5.79 0.09 10.43
C GLN A 81 -6.40 1.08 9.45
N HIS A 82 -6.65 0.68 8.20
CA HIS A 82 -7.20 1.57 7.16
C HIS A 82 -8.41 0.97 6.46
N PHE A 83 -8.22 0.17 5.41
CA PHE A 83 -9.35 -0.29 4.62
C PHE A 83 -10.33 -1.18 5.40
N GLY A 84 -9.88 -1.89 6.43
CA GLY A 84 -10.72 -2.69 7.32
C GLY A 84 -11.54 -1.89 8.33
N CYS A 85 -11.26 -0.59 8.50
CA CYS A 85 -12.05 0.33 9.33
C CYS A 85 -12.85 1.34 8.50
N PHE A 86 -12.92 1.13 7.17
CA PHE A 86 -13.49 2.10 6.24
C PHE A 86 -15.03 2.15 6.31
N ASP A 87 -15.66 1.11 6.84
CA ASP A 87 -17.09 1.06 7.16
C ASP A 87 -17.49 2.20 8.10
N SER A 88 -16.77 2.35 9.21
CA SER A 88 -16.98 3.39 10.22
C SER A 88 -16.79 4.77 9.62
N PHE A 89 -15.78 4.93 8.74
CA PHE A 89 -15.55 6.18 8.02
C PHE A 89 -16.72 6.53 7.09
N VAL A 90 -17.25 5.56 6.32
CA VAL A 90 -18.36 5.78 5.39
C VAL A 90 -19.67 6.07 6.13
N GLU A 91 -19.93 5.42 7.26
CA GLU A 91 -21.12 5.68 8.08
C GLU A 91 -21.19 7.12 8.61
N ASP A 92 -20.03 7.70 8.96
CA ASP A 92 -19.94 9.05 9.50
C ASP A 92 -19.95 10.16 8.43
N LEU A 93 -19.80 9.82 7.15
CA LEU A 93 -19.75 10.79 6.05
C LEU A 93 -21.13 11.33 5.68
N ALA A 94 -21.24 12.67 5.62
CA ALA A 94 -22.41 13.30 5.02
C ALA A 94 -22.39 13.10 3.50
N PRO A 95 -23.55 12.91 2.82
CA PRO A 95 -23.60 12.74 1.37
C PRO A 95 -22.96 13.88 0.56
N ALA A 96 -22.88 15.09 1.12
CA ALA A 96 -22.26 16.25 0.49
C ALA A 96 -20.72 16.19 0.49
N ASP A 97 -20.13 15.38 1.38
CA ASP A 97 -18.69 15.24 1.55
C ASP A 97 -18.11 14.06 0.74
N ILE A 98 -18.97 13.31 0.04
CA ILE A 98 -18.56 12.19 -0.81
C ILE A 98 -18.09 12.73 -2.16
N SER A 99 -16.78 12.68 -2.40
CA SER A 99 -16.19 13.00 -3.70
C SER A 99 -16.54 11.92 -4.76
N PRO A 100 -16.44 12.21 -6.07
CA PRO A 100 -16.66 11.22 -7.11
C PRO A 100 -15.72 10.01 -7.02
N GLU A 101 -14.46 10.25 -6.63
CA GLU A 101 -13.44 9.22 -6.46
C GLU A 101 -13.79 8.29 -5.29
N LEU A 102 -14.23 8.87 -4.17
CA LEU A 102 -14.68 8.10 -3.02
C LEU A 102 -15.95 7.29 -3.35
N ALA A 103 -16.90 7.89 -4.07
CA ALA A 103 -18.09 7.20 -4.54
C ALA A 103 -17.73 5.99 -5.42
N GLU A 104 -16.78 6.14 -6.35
CA GLU A 104 -16.28 5.04 -7.20
C GLU A 104 -15.63 3.93 -6.36
N LEU A 105 -14.80 4.31 -5.38
CA LEU A 105 -14.12 3.38 -4.47
C LEU A 105 -15.11 2.53 -3.67
N ILE A 106 -16.17 3.12 -3.12
CA ILE A 106 -17.14 2.40 -2.26
C ILE A 106 -18.30 1.76 -3.03
N ALA A 107 -18.49 2.11 -4.31
CA ALA A 107 -19.60 1.59 -5.10
C ALA A 107 -19.62 0.05 -5.16
N GLY A 108 -20.70 -0.56 -4.70
CA GLY A 108 -20.91 -2.01 -4.73
C GLY A 108 -20.07 -2.81 -3.74
N VAL A 109 -19.44 -2.14 -2.76
CA VAL A 109 -18.77 -2.81 -1.64
C VAL A 109 -19.82 -3.21 -0.60
N ASP A 110 -19.76 -4.46 -0.15
CA ASP A 110 -20.56 -4.94 0.97
C ASP A 110 -19.77 -4.75 2.26
N PHE A 111 -20.06 -3.68 3.00
CA PHE A 111 -19.38 -3.37 4.26
C PHE A 111 -19.77 -4.29 5.42
N ALA A 112 -20.75 -5.19 5.23
CA ALA A 112 -21.07 -6.20 6.23
C ALA A 112 -20.21 -7.48 6.08
N ASP A 113 -19.40 -7.58 5.02
CA ASP A 113 -18.47 -8.68 4.79
C ASP A 113 -17.12 -8.36 5.43
N ASP A 114 -16.61 -9.19 6.35
CA ASP A 114 -15.33 -8.99 7.03
C ASP A 114 -14.14 -8.86 6.06
N GLU A 115 -14.26 -9.28 4.79
CA GLU A 115 -13.22 -9.15 3.76
C GLU A 115 -13.30 -7.85 2.94
N PHE A 116 -14.22 -6.91 3.26
CA PHE A 116 -14.44 -5.69 2.48
C PHE A 116 -13.17 -4.84 2.32
N GLY A 117 -12.27 -4.86 3.31
CA GLY A 117 -11.00 -4.14 3.24
C GLY A 117 -10.10 -4.59 2.08
N MET A 118 -10.08 -5.89 1.77
CA MET A 118 -9.35 -6.43 0.61
C MET A 118 -9.97 -5.95 -0.71
N VAL A 119 -11.31 -5.91 -0.78
CA VAL A 119 -12.03 -5.39 -1.94
C VAL A 119 -11.69 -3.92 -2.17
N LEU A 120 -11.63 -3.11 -1.12
CA LEU A 120 -11.25 -1.70 -1.21
C LEU A 120 -9.80 -1.52 -1.65
N LEU A 121 -8.86 -2.31 -1.12
CA LEU A 121 -7.46 -2.29 -1.58
C LEU A 121 -7.35 -2.58 -3.09
N ILE A 122 -8.00 -3.64 -3.57
CA ILE A 122 -8.02 -4.01 -5.00
C ILE A 122 -8.60 -2.88 -5.85
N LYS A 123 -9.72 -2.28 -5.42
CA LYS A 123 -10.35 -1.16 -6.13
C LYS A 123 -9.45 0.07 -6.13
N SER A 124 -8.85 0.41 -4.99
CA SER A 124 -7.90 1.52 -4.87
C SER A 124 -6.71 1.36 -5.80
N LEU A 125 -6.11 0.16 -5.87
CA LEU A 125 -5.02 -0.14 -6.81
C LEU A 125 -5.46 0.08 -8.27
N ARG A 126 -6.68 -0.33 -8.63
CA ARG A 126 -7.20 -0.13 -10.00
C ARG A 126 -7.38 1.34 -10.36
N ILE A 127 -7.84 2.16 -9.41
CA ILE A 127 -8.11 3.59 -9.62
C ILE A 127 -6.79 4.39 -9.62
N ASN A 128 -5.97 4.16 -8.59
CA ASN A 128 -4.83 5.03 -8.26
C ASN A 128 -3.48 4.49 -8.77
N LYS A 129 -3.39 3.18 -9.03
CA LYS A 129 -2.13 2.47 -9.30
C LYS A 129 -1.06 2.73 -8.24
N GLY A 130 -1.47 2.93 -7.00
CA GLY A 130 -0.55 3.18 -5.91
C GLY A 130 -1.12 2.77 -4.57
N VAL A 131 -0.23 2.64 -3.60
CA VAL A 131 -0.57 2.29 -2.22
C VAL A 131 0.36 3.03 -1.26
N GLY A 132 -0.23 3.64 -0.24
CA GLY A 132 0.50 4.11 0.93
C GLY A 132 0.75 2.93 1.86
N LEU A 133 1.98 2.79 2.32
CA LEU A 133 2.42 1.78 3.28
C LEU A 133 2.89 2.52 4.53
N TRP A 134 2.44 2.09 5.69
CA TRP A 134 2.94 2.52 6.99
C TRP A 134 2.84 1.35 7.96
N TRP A 135 3.76 1.27 8.90
CA TRP A 135 3.82 0.19 9.86
C TRP A 135 3.80 0.76 11.28
N ASP A 136 2.64 0.68 11.95
CA ASP A 136 2.42 1.19 13.32
C ASP A 136 2.15 0.06 14.32
#